data_AF-A1YAQ6-F1
#
_entry.id   AF-A1YAQ6-F1
#
_cell.length_a   1.000
_cell.length_b   1.000
_cell.length_c   1.000
_cell.angle_alpha   90.00
_cell.angle_beta   90.00
_cell.angle_gamma   90.00
#
_symmetry.space_group_name_H-M   'P 1'
#
loop_
_entity.id
_entity.type
_entity.pdbx_description
1 polymer ?
#
loop_
_entity_poly.entity_id
_entity_poly.type
_entity_poly.pdbx_seq_one_letter_code
_entity_poly.pdbx_strand_id
1 'polypeptide(L)'
;PSYVAFTDSERLIGDAAKNQVAMNPTNTIFDAKRLIGRRFEDSVVQSDMKHWPFKVISDGGRPKVEVEYKGENKNFYPEEISSMVLVKMKEIAEAYLGKTVNNAVITVPAYFNDSQRQATKDAGTISGLNVLRIIN
;
A
#
# COMPACT_ATOMS: atom_id res chain seq x y z
N PRO A 1 8.84 -2.09 8.02
CA PRO A 1 8.94 -1.91 6.54
C PRO A 1 7.57 -1.77 5.89
N SER A 2 7.42 -0.92 4.88
CA SER A 2 6.15 -0.80 4.11
C SER A 2 6.16 -1.72 2.90
N TYR A 3 6.12 -3.02 3.17
CA TYR A 3 6.17 -4.10 2.18
C TYR A 3 4.94 -5.00 2.33
N VAL A 4 4.38 -5.43 1.20
CA VAL A 4 3.31 -6.43 1.12
C VAL A 4 3.72 -7.46 0.08
N ALA A 5 3.81 -8.73 0.44
CA ALA A 5 4.11 -9.81 -0.49
C ALA A 5 2.93 -10.77 -0.60
N PHE A 6 2.70 -11.25 -1.81
CA PHE A 6 1.65 -12.22 -2.12
C PHE A 6 2.32 -13.55 -2.50
N THR A 7 1.86 -14.64 -1.89
CA THR A 7 2.34 -16.00 -2.15
C THR A 7 1.18 -16.91 -2.54
N ASP A 8 1.46 -18.17 -2.84
CA ASP A 8 0.43 -19.15 -3.18
C ASP A 8 -0.53 -19.48 -2.02
N SER A 9 -0.11 -19.20 -0.78
CA SER A 9 -0.86 -19.54 0.42
C SER A 9 -1.36 -18.32 1.18
N GLU A 10 -0.55 -17.27 1.26
CA GLU A 10 -0.76 -16.18 2.21
C GLU A 10 -0.28 -14.83 1.72
N ARG A 11 -0.67 -13.80 2.47
CA ARG A 11 -0.21 -12.43 2.26
C ARG A 11 0.68 -12.03 3.43
N LEU A 12 1.94 -11.74 3.14
CA LEU A 12 2.92 -11.30 4.12
C LEU A 12 2.97 -9.77 4.14
N ILE A 13 3.16 -9.18 5.32
CA ILE A 13 3.23 -7.73 5.50
C ILE A 13 4.40 -7.39 6.43
N GLY A 14 5.14 -6.32 6.13
CA GLY A 14 6.23 -5.84 6.99
C GLY A 14 7.53 -6.61 6.80
N ASP A 15 8.16 -7.03 7.90
CA ASP A 15 9.47 -7.69 7.86
C ASP A 15 9.42 -9.03 7.12
N ALA A 16 8.36 -9.82 7.33
CA ALA A 16 8.17 -11.08 6.62
C ALA A 16 8.16 -10.89 5.09
N ALA A 17 7.45 -9.86 4.60
CA ALA A 17 7.42 -9.52 3.19
C ALA A 17 8.79 -9.03 2.68
N LYS A 18 9.49 -8.19 3.46
CA LYS A 18 10.81 -7.67 3.05
C LYS A 18 11.86 -8.78 2.97
N ASN A 19 11.86 -9.73 3.91
CA ASN A 19 12.89 -10.76 4.01
C ASN A 19 12.90 -11.74 2.83
N GLN A 20 11.75 -11.95 2.19
CA GLN A 20 11.62 -12.86 1.05
C GLN A 20 11.66 -12.19 -0.33
N VAL A 21 11.89 -10.86 -0.38
CA VAL A 21 11.84 -10.09 -1.65
C VAL A 21 12.77 -10.63 -2.73
N ALA A 22 13.92 -11.20 -2.35
CA ALA A 22 14.87 -11.78 -3.31
C ALA A 22 14.36 -13.08 -3.96
N MET A 23 13.46 -13.81 -3.28
CA MET A 23 12.89 -15.06 -3.76
C MET A 23 11.59 -14.84 -4.56
N ASN A 24 10.85 -13.77 -4.25
CA ASN A 24 9.56 -13.46 -4.88
C ASN A 24 9.45 -11.97 -5.25
N PRO A 25 10.34 -11.44 -6.10
CA PRO A 25 10.44 -10.00 -6.34
C PRO A 25 9.22 -9.41 -7.06
N THR A 26 8.59 -10.17 -7.98
CA THR A 26 7.48 -9.70 -8.81
C THR A 26 6.16 -9.58 -8.03
N ASN A 27 5.98 -10.35 -6.95
CA ASN A 27 4.79 -10.32 -6.11
C ASN A 27 5.03 -9.64 -4.75
N THR A 28 6.17 -8.95 -4.60
CA THR A 28 6.51 -8.19 -3.39
C THR A 28 6.44 -6.70 -3.67
N ILE A 29 5.36 -6.09 -3.21
CA ILE A 29 5.06 -4.69 -3.43
C ILE A 29 5.67 -3.83 -2.32
N PHE A 30 6.39 -2.80 -2.74
CA PHE A 30 6.92 -1.74 -1.90
C PHE A 30 6.71 -0.41 -2.63
N ASP A 31 7.01 0.71 -1.97
CA ASP A 31 6.90 2.03 -2.57
C ASP A 31 5.50 2.40 -3.11
N ALA A 32 4.44 1.75 -2.65
CA ALA A 32 3.06 2.09 -3.02
C ALA A 32 2.71 3.57 -2.77
N LYS A 33 3.37 4.22 -1.80
CA LYS A 33 3.27 5.66 -1.53
C LYS A 33 3.71 6.54 -2.71
N ARG A 34 4.53 6.04 -3.62
CA ARG A 34 4.92 6.75 -4.86
C ARG A 34 3.79 6.76 -5.90
N LEU A 35 2.89 5.78 -5.85
CA LEU A 35 1.74 5.63 -6.75
C LEU A 35 0.44 6.25 -6.22
N ILE A 36 0.29 6.35 -4.89
CA ILE A 36 -0.96 6.76 -4.26
C ILE A 36 -1.41 8.15 -4.72
N GLY A 37 -2.69 8.27 -5.12
CA GLY A 37 -3.31 9.50 -5.62
C GLY A 37 -2.71 10.07 -6.92
N ARG A 38 -1.94 9.28 -7.67
CA ARG A 38 -1.40 9.65 -9.00
C ARG A 38 -2.21 9.04 -10.13
N ARG A 39 -2.02 9.58 -11.33
CA ARG A 39 -2.48 8.94 -12.57
C ARG A 39 -1.41 8.03 -13.12
N PHE A 40 -1.82 6.98 -13.82
CA PHE A 40 -0.91 6.03 -14.45
C PHE A 40 0.05 6.74 -15.42
N GLU A 41 -0.45 7.73 -16.16
CA GLU A 41 0.31 8.50 -17.16
C GLU A 41 1.26 9.56 -16.56
N ASP A 42 1.23 9.80 -15.25
CA ASP A 42 2.12 10.77 -14.62
C ASP A 42 3.59 10.38 -14.90
N SER A 43 4.39 11.36 -15.32
CA SER A 43 5.81 11.13 -15.68
C SER A 43 6.61 10.49 -14.54
N VAL A 44 6.30 10.84 -13.30
CA VAL A 44 6.89 10.23 -12.10
C VAL A 44 6.54 8.75 -12.00
N VAL A 45 5.28 8.37 -12.26
CA VAL A 45 4.85 6.96 -12.25
C VAL A 45 5.55 6.19 -13.36
N GLN A 46 5.55 6.72 -14.58
CA GLN A 46 6.22 6.10 -15.73
C GLN A 46 7.74 5.94 -15.54
N SER A 47 8.37 6.88 -14.84
CA SER A 47 9.79 6.78 -14.50
C SER A 47 10.04 5.74 -13.41
N ASP A 48 9.29 5.79 -12.31
CA ASP A 48 9.47 4.90 -11.16
C ASP A 48 9.20 3.42 -11.54
N MET A 49 8.22 3.16 -12.43
CA MET A 49 7.90 1.81 -12.93
C MET A 49 9.08 1.08 -13.59
N LYS A 50 10.07 1.81 -14.14
CA LYS A 50 11.25 1.20 -14.76
C LYS A 50 12.21 0.57 -13.74
N HIS A 51 12.04 0.89 -12.46
CA HIS A 51 12.92 0.47 -11.38
C HIS A 51 12.28 -0.57 -10.46
N TRP A 52 11.00 -0.90 -10.64
CA TRP A 52 10.31 -1.89 -9.84
C TRP A 52 10.29 -3.27 -10.51
N PRO A 53 10.43 -4.35 -9.74
CA PRO A 53 10.33 -5.71 -10.26
C PRO A 53 8.87 -6.16 -10.50
N PHE A 54 7.90 -5.48 -9.89
CA PHE A 54 6.47 -5.80 -10.01
C PHE A 54 5.80 -4.97 -11.11
N LYS A 55 4.70 -5.51 -11.64
CA LYS A 55 3.97 -4.89 -12.74
C LYS A 55 2.97 -3.86 -12.22
N VAL A 56 2.88 -2.72 -12.91
CA VAL A 56 1.85 -1.71 -12.71
C VAL A 56 1.04 -1.58 -14.00
N ILE A 57 -0.27 -1.62 -13.88
CA ILE A 57 -1.23 -1.51 -14.98
C ILE A 57 -2.12 -0.28 -14.82
N SER A 58 -2.75 0.15 -15.91
CA SER A 58 -3.75 1.23 -15.90
C SER A 58 -5.16 0.64 -15.80
N ASP A 59 -5.95 1.17 -14.87
CA ASP A 59 -7.39 0.92 -14.78
C ASP A 59 -8.12 2.27 -14.72
N GLY A 60 -8.81 2.62 -15.80
CA GLY A 60 -9.46 3.93 -15.93
C GLY A 60 -8.49 5.12 -15.74
N GLY A 61 -7.22 4.97 -16.13
CA GLY A 61 -6.18 5.99 -15.96
C GLY A 61 -5.53 6.04 -14.57
N ARG A 62 -5.96 5.18 -13.64
CA ARG A 62 -5.39 5.04 -12.30
C ARG A 62 -4.41 3.85 -12.27
N PRO A 63 -3.27 3.94 -11.58
CA PRO A 63 -2.34 2.83 -11.49
C PRO A 63 -2.88 1.75 -10.54
N LYS A 64 -2.71 0.48 -10.92
CA LYS A 64 -2.85 -0.69 -10.04
C LYS A 64 -1.59 -1.53 -10.10
N VAL A 65 -1.21 -2.14 -8.99
CA VAL A 65 -0.19 -3.20 -8.99
C VAL A 65 -0.85 -4.52 -9.37
N GLU A 66 -0.23 -5.28 -10.27
CA GLU A 66 -0.66 -6.62 -10.65
C GLU A 66 0.29 -7.64 -10.01
N VAL A 67 -0.28 -8.64 -9.34
CA VAL A 67 0.45 -9.71 -8.64
C VAL A 67 -0.24 -11.05 -8.89
N GLU A 68 0.53 -12.13 -8.80
CA GLU A 68 -0.02 -13.47 -8.65
C GLU A 68 -0.25 -13.76 -7.16
N TYR A 69 -1.48 -14.15 -6.82
CA TYR A 69 -1.85 -14.51 -5.46
C TYR A 69 -2.75 -15.73 -5.49
N LYS A 70 -2.32 -16.83 -4.85
CA LYS A 70 -3.04 -18.12 -4.84
C LYS A 70 -3.32 -18.65 -6.25
N GLY A 71 -2.34 -18.53 -7.15
CA GLY A 71 -2.45 -18.98 -8.55
C GLY A 71 -3.37 -18.13 -9.44
N GLU A 72 -3.84 -16.98 -8.96
CA GLU A 72 -4.67 -16.06 -9.74
C GLU A 72 -4.03 -14.66 -9.83
N ASN A 73 -4.18 -14.01 -10.99
CA ASN A 73 -3.81 -12.61 -11.13
C ASN A 73 -4.78 -11.72 -10.35
N LYS A 74 -4.23 -10.88 -9.47
CA LYS A 74 -4.97 -9.89 -8.69
C LYS A 74 -4.38 -8.51 -8.92
N ASN A 75 -5.27 -7.53 -8.97
CA ASN A 75 -4.93 -6.13 -9.20
C ASN A 75 -5.37 -5.30 -8.01
N PHE A 76 -4.44 -4.53 -7.43
CA PHE A 76 -4.70 -3.71 -6.25
C PHE A 76 -4.38 -2.25 -6.53
N TYR A 77 -5.24 -1.35 -6.07
CA TYR A 77 -4.94 0.07 -6.02
C TYR A 77 -3.85 0.36 -4.96
N PRO A 78 -3.07 1.44 -5.11
CA PRO A 78 -2.04 1.82 -4.15
C PRO A 78 -2.57 2.05 -2.72
N GLU A 79 -3.78 2.57 -2.59
CA GLU A 79 -4.46 2.73 -1.29
C GLU A 79 -4.85 1.39 -0.65
N GLU A 80 -5.10 0.34 -1.41
CA GLU A 80 -5.37 -1.01 -0.88
C GLU A 80 -4.07 -1.65 -0.38
N ILE A 81 -2.95 -1.49 -1.08
CA ILE A 81 -1.65 -1.93 -0.56
C ILE A 81 -1.28 -1.15 0.71
N SER A 82 -1.52 0.16 0.71
CA SER A 82 -1.26 1.02 1.87
C SER A 82 -2.15 0.65 3.05
N SER A 83 -3.41 0.27 2.81
CA SER A 83 -4.33 -0.16 3.87
C SER A 83 -3.86 -1.46 4.53
N MET A 84 -3.28 -2.40 3.78
CA MET A 84 -2.69 -3.63 4.33
C MET A 84 -1.55 -3.30 5.30
N VAL A 85 -0.68 -2.33 4.95
CA VAL A 85 0.35 -1.83 5.86
C VAL A 85 -0.26 -1.19 7.11
N LEU A 86 -1.33 -0.40 6.95
CA LEU A 86 -2.03 0.22 8.08
C LEU A 86 -2.74 -0.80 8.99
N VAL A 87 -3.32 -1.87 8.44
CA VAL A 87 -3.86 -2.99 9.22
C VAL A 87 -2.76 -3.59 10.07
N LYS A 88 -1.57 -3.86 9.51
CA LYS A 88 -0.44 -4.37 10.30
C LYS A 88 -0.04 -3.41 11.43
N MET A 89 -0.10 -2.10 11.19
CA MET A 89 0.22 -1.11 12.20
C MET A 89 -0.84 -1.00 13.29
N LYS A 90 -2.11 -1.13 12.91
CA LYS A 90 -3.24 -1.25 13.84
C LYS A 90 -3.07 -2.48 14.73
N GLU A 91 -2.82 -3.67 14.15
CA GLU A 91 -2.60 -4.91 14.90
C GLU A 91 -1.45 -4.79 15.91
N ILE A 92 -0.34 -4.14 15.54
CA ILE A 92 0.79 -3.91 16.43
C ILE A 92 0.37 -3.02 17.62
N ALA A 93 -0.37 -1.94 17.35
CA ALA A 93 -0.88 -1.07 18.39
C ALA A 93 -1.90 -1.77 19.30
N GLU A 94 -2.80 -2.58 18.74
CA GLU A 94 -3.79 -3.36 19.48
C GLU A 94 -3.13 -4.42 20.38
N ALA A 95 -2.12 -5.12 19.88
CA ALA A 95 -1.34 -6.08 20.66
C ALA A 95 -0.61 -5.41 21.83
N TYR A 96 -0.08 -4.21 21.63
CA TYR A 96 0.58 -3.43 22.69
C TYR A 96 -0.43 -2.90 23.72
N LEU A 97 -1.60 -2.44 23.29
CA LEU A 97 -2.61 -1.80 24.15
C LEU A 97 -3.59 -2.80 24.78
N GLY A 98 -3.70 -4.02 24.26
CA GLY A 98 -4.66 -5.03 24.70
C GLY A 98 -6.12 -4.70 24.39
N LYS A 99 -6.38 -3.80 23.43
CA LYS A 99 -7.73 -3.36 23.05
C LYS A 99 -7.77 -2.88 21.60
N THR A 100 -8.98 -2.85 21.03
CA THR A 100 -9.21 -2.37 19.66
C THR A 100 -8.83 -0.90 19.48
N VAL A 101 -8.17 -0.60 18.37
CA VAL A 101 -7.77 0.76 17.96
C VAL A 101 -8.68 1.23 16.83
N ASN A 102 -9.48 2.25 17.10
CA ASN A 102 -10.46 2.77 16.13
C ASN A 102 -10.02 4.08 15.47
N ASN A 103 -9.38 4.98 16.21
CA ASN A 103 -9.08 6.33 15.73
C ASN A 103 -7.59 6.47 15.43
N ALA A 104 -7.27 7.17 14.34
CA ALA A 104 -5.88 7.45 13.96
C ALA A 104 -5.71 8.85 13.35
N VAL A 105 -4.49 9.38 13.49
CA VAL A 105 -3.96 10.50 12.71
C VAL A 105 -2.87 9.94 11.81
N ILE A 106 -2.91 10.25 10.52
CA ILE A 106 -1.95 9.72 9.54
C ILE A 106 -1.15 10.87 8.93
N THR A 107 0.17 10.75 8.92
CA THR A 107 1.09 11.74 8.35
C THR A 107 1.27 11.54 6.84
N VAL A 108 1.39 12.63 6.08
CA VAL A 108 1.73 12.65 4.64
C VAL A 108 2.81 13.69 4.36
N PRO A 109 3.59 13.57 3.28
CA PRO A 109 4.54 14.63 2.92
C PRO A 109 3.84 15.97 2.69
N ALA A 110 4.49 17.07 3.08
CA ALA A 110 3.93 18.42 2.93
C ALA A 110 3.53 18.75 1.48
N TYR A 111 4.25 18.20 0.50
CA TYR A 111 4.02 18.39 -0.94
C TYR A 111 2.90 17.51 -1.53
N PHE A 112 2.24 16.65 -0.74
CA PHE A 112 1.10 15.87 -1.24
C PHE A 112 -0.06 16.80 -1.60
N ASN A 113 -0.59 16.62 -2.81
CA ASN A 113 -1.81 17.29 -3.26
C ASN A 113 -3.07 16.66 -2.65
N ASP A 114 -4.23 17.25 -2.92
CA ASP A 114 -5.51 16.81 -2.34
C ASP A 114 -5.88 15.37 -2.73
N SER A 115 -5.59 14.93 -3.96
CA SER A 115 -5.85 13.56 -4.40
C SER A 115 -5.01 12.55 -3.63
N GLN A 116 -3.73 12.84 -3.40
CA GLN A 116 -2.84 11.97 -2.62
C GLN A 116 -3.22 11.94 -1.13
N ARG A 117 -3.65 13.08 -0.57
CA ARG A 117 -4.18 13.17 0.80
C ARG A 117 -5.45 12.34 0.95
N GLN A 118 -6.39 12.48 0.00
CA GLN A 118 -7.64 11.74 0.02
C GLN A 118 -7.39 10.23 -0.13
N ALA A 119 -6.58 9.79 -1.09
CA ALA A 119 -6.25 8.38 -1.25
C ALA A 119 -5.53 7.78 -0.02
N THR A 120 -4.70 8.57 0.68
CA THR A 120 -4.11 8.15 1.95
C THR A 120 -5.15 8.01 3.06
N LYS A 121 -6.13 8.93 3.11
CA LYS A 121 -7.26 8.84 4.04
C LYS A 121 -8.12 7.60 3.73
N ASP A 122 -8.36 7.31 2.45
CA ASP A 122 -9.11 6.15 2.00
C ASP A 122 -8.40 4.84 2.42
N ALA A 123 -7.07 4.77 2.29
CA ALA A 123 -6.29 3.65 2.82
C ALA A 123 -6.53 3.44 4.32
N GLY A 124 -6.59 4.53 5.10
CA GLY A 124 -6.95 4.48 6.52
C GLY A 124 -8.36 3.93 6.75
N THR A 125 -9.35 4.43 6.01
CA THR A 125 -10.73 3.94 6.09
C THR A 125 -10.83 2.45 5.74
N ILE A 126 -10.17 1.99 4.66
CA ILE A 126 -10.15 0.59 4.23
C ILE A 126 -9.52 -0.31 5.31
N SER A 127 -8.54 0.20 6.05
CA SER A 127 -7.92 -0.52 7.18
C SER A 127 -8.80 -0.60 8.44
N GLY A 128 -10.02 -0.04 8.40
CA GLY A 128 -10.93 0.02 9.54
C GLY A 128 -10.49 1.02 10.61
N LEU A 129 -9.82 2.11 10.20
CA LEU A 129 -9.48 3.25 11.06
C LEU A 129 -10.37 4.44 10.73
N ASN A 130 -10.89 5.10 11.74
CA ASN A 130 -11.44 6.44 11.66
C ASN A 130 -10.30 7.46 11.62
N VAL A 131 -10.04 8.01 10.43
CA VAL A 131 -8.95 8.97 10.21
C VAL A 131 -9.41 10.36 10.66
N LEU A 132 -9.00 10.75 11.87
CA LEU A 132 -9.34 12.04 12.49
C LEU A 132 -8.73 13.22 11.73
N ARG A 133 -7.50 13.04 11.25
CA ARG A 133 -6.76 14.08 10.52
C ARG A 133 -5.64 13.47 9.67
N ILE A 134 -5.39 14.12 8.53
CA ILE A 134 -4.15 13.97 7.77
C ILE A 134 -3.25 15.16 8.11
N ILE A 135 -2.02 14.92 8.58
CA ILE A 135 -1.05 15.96 8.96
C ILE A 135 0.24 15.87 8.15
N ASN A 136 1.01 16.96 8.12
CA ASN A 136 2.31 17.02 7.44
C ASN A 136 3.45 16.60 8.35
#